data_AF-A0A224YWE9-F1
#
_entry.id   AF-A0A224YWE9-F1
#
_cell.length_a   1.000
_cell.length_b   1.000
_cell.length_c   1.000
_cell.angle_alpha   90.00
_cell.angle_beta   90.00
_cell.angle_gamma   90.00
#
_symmetry.space_group_name_H-M   'P 1'
#
loop_
_entity.id
_entity.type
_entity.pdbx_description
1 polymer ?
#
loop_
_entity_poly.entity_id
_entity_poly.type
_entity_poly.pdbx_seq_one_letter_code
_entity_poly.pdbx_strand_id
1 'polypeptide(L)'
;MALPKSGELLARVNFPLYSINVITERHILVAGGGGKSRTGIPNKIEIYELVPTKTTCKAEPVTRYPTGDCAIMNSTVFFHKGRKSFALAAGADEHCQMYTMRYCLLEDCREEDGDTRSERDRRGSSTALRRRRRS
;
A
#
# COMPACT_ATOMS: atom_id res chain seq x y z
N MET A 1 0.70 13.42 -41.51
CA MET A 1 1.20 13.20 -40.13
C MET A 1 0.19 12.31 -39.43
N ALA A 2 0.58 11.11 -38.99
CA ALA A 2 -0.31 10.25 -38.22
C ALA A 2 -0.58 10.92 -36.86
N LEU A 3 -1.86 10.97 -36.43
CA LEU A 3 -2.20 11.44 -35.09
C LEU A 3 -1.39 10.64 -34.05
N PRO A 4 -0.88 11.29 -32.99
CA PRO A 4 -0.22 10.56 -31.91
C PRO A 4 -1.19 9.49 -31.40
N LYS A 5 -0.74 8.23 -31.40
CA LYS A 5 -1.54 7.10 -30.93
C LYS A 5 -2.08 7.43 -29.54
N SER A 6 -3.40 7.30 -29.37
CA SER A 6 -4.06 7.46 -28.08
C SER A 6 -3.45 6.50 -27.05
N GLY A 7 -3.46 6.90 -25.78
CA GLY A 7 -2.70 6.27 -24.69
C GLY A 7 -2.73 4.73 -24.65
N GLU A 8 -1.63 4.15 -24.17
CA GLU A 8 -1.47 2.71 -24.03
C GLU A 8 -1.91 2.22 -22.64
N LEU A 9 -2.37 0.98 -22.56
CA LEU A 9 -2.74 0.34 -21.31
C LEU A 9 -1.49 0.10 -20.44
N LEU A 10 -1.40 0.81 -19.31
CA LEU A 10 -0.30 0.67 -18.35
C LEU A 10 -0.35 -0.64 -17.55
N ALA A 11 -1.49 -0.92 -16.92
CA ALA A 11 -1.72 -2.12 -16.11
C ALA A 11 -3.21 -2.42 -15.95
N ARG A 12 -3.53 -3.67 -15.59
CA ARG A 12 -4.85 -4.08 -15.11
C ARG A 12 -4.78 -4.35 -13.62
N VAL A 13 -5.79 -3.87 -12.90
CA VAL A 13 -5.92 -4.01 -11.45
C VAL A 13 -7.12 -4.90 -11.16
N ASN A 14 -7.02 -5.74 -10.13
CA ASN A 14 -8.05 -6.73 -9.77
C ASN A 14 -9.03 -6.25 -8.68
N PHE A 15 -9.11 -4.94 -8.47
CA PHE A 15 -10.04 -4.29 -7.54
C PHE A 15 -10.47 -2.92 -8.10
N PRO A 16 -11.64 -2.39 -7.68
CA PRO A 16 -12.06 -1.04 -8.04
C PRO A 16 -11.03 0.00 -7.59
N LEU A 17 -10.44 0.72 -8.54
CA LEU A 17 -9.43 1.74 -8.28
C LEU A 17 -10.12 3.08 -8.03
N TYR A 18 -9.84 3.70 -6.88
CA TYR A 18 -10.42 5.00 -6.51
C TYR A 18 -9.38 6.12 -6.44
N SER A 19 -8.11 5.78 -6.20
CA SER A 19 -7.05 6.78 -6.08
C SER A 19 -5.78 6.34 -6.77
N ILE A 20 -5.10 7.31 -7.40
CA ILE A 20 -3.78 7.16 -8.00
C ILE A 20 -2.91 8.35 -7.55
N ASN A 21 -1.67 8.07 -7.17
CA ASN A 21 -0.68 9.07 -6.82
C ASN A 21 0.66 8.74 -7.46
N VAL A 22 1.34 9.73 -8.01
CA VAL A 22 2.73 9.58 -8.48
C VAL A 22 3.64 9.74 -7.26
N ILE A 23 4.42 8.70 -6.94
CA ILE A 23 5.31 8.73 -5.76
C ILE A 23 6.77 8.99 -6.15
N THR A 24 7.18 8.55 -7.34
CA THR A 24 8.49 8.86 -7.93
C THR A 24 8.35 8.93 -9.45
N GLU A 25 9.41 9.32 -10.17
CA GLU A 25 9.44 9.31 -11.64
C GLU A 25 9.14 7.95 -12.26
N ARG A 26 9.39 6.87 -11.52
CA ARG A 26 9.22 5.49 -11.98
C ARG A 26 8.19 4.71 -11.17
N HIS A 27 7.46 5.32 -10.24
CA HIS A 27 6.51 4.58 -9.41
C HIS A 27 5.20 5.34 -9.23
N ILE A 28 4.12 4.59 -9.40
CA ILE A 28 2.76 5.02 -9.10
C ILE A 28 2.20 4.19 -7.96
N LEU A 29 1.45 4.85 -7.09
CA LEU A 29 0.67 4.24 -6.04
C LEU A 29 -0.79 4.24 -6.49
N VAL A 30 -1.43 3.09 -6.43
CA VAL A 30 -2.86 2.92 -6.66
C VAL A 30 -3.53 2.39 -5.41
N ALA A 31 -4.74 2.86 -5.13
CA ALA A 31 -5.48 2.44 -3.95
C ALA A 31 -6.97 2.30 -4.27
N GLY A 32 -7.62 1.36 -3.59
CA GLY A 32 -9.02 1.08 -3.79
C GLY A 32 -9.48 -0.22 -3.13
N GLY A 33 -10.64 -0.71 -3.55
CA GLY A 33 -11.21 -1.94 -3.02
C GLY A 33 -12.70 -2.12 -3.24
N GLY A 34 -13.24 -3.25 -2.76
CA GLY A 34 -14.66 -3.58 -2.81
C GLY A 34 -15.46 -3.16 -1.56
N GLY A 35 -14.80 -2.54 -0.58
CA GLY A 35 -15.38 -2.14 0.69
C GLY A 35 -15.72 -3.33 1.60
N LYS A 36 -16.69 -3.14 2.50
CA LYS A 36 -17.13 -4.13 3.52
C LYS A 36 -18.09 -5.19 3.01
N SER A 37 -18.31 -5.26 1.70
CA SER A 37 -19.42 -6.01 1.08
C SER A 37 -19.23 -7.53 1.02
N ARG A 38 -18.17 -8.10 1.61
CA ARG A 38 -17.80 -9.54 1.54
C ARG A 38 -17.84 -10.13 0.12
N THR A 39 -17.59 -9.30 -0.90
CA THR A 39 -17.64 -9.67 -2.32
C THR A 39 -16.44 -10.51 -2.78
N GLY A 40 -15.45 -10.72 -1.91
CA GLY A 40 -14.18 -11.36 -2.28
C GLY A 40 -13.20 -10.42 -3.00
N ILE A 41 -13.58 -9.16 -3.20
CA ILE A 41 -12.72 -8.14 -3.81
C ILE A 41 -11.81 -7.55 -2.72
N PRO A 42 -10.47 -7.59 -2.88
CA PRO A 42 -9.55 -7.10 -1.85
C PRO A 42 -9.54 -5.58 -1.77
N ASN A 43 -9.40 -5.05 -0.56
CA ASN A 43 -9.05 -3.65 -0.32
C ASN A 43 -7.54 -3.55 -0.11
N LYS A 44 -6.85 -2.75 -0.92
CA LYS A 44 -5.39 -2.61 -0.85
C LYS A 44 -4.87 -1.30 -1.41
N ILE A 45 -3.67 -0.97 -0.97
CA ILE A 45 -2.76 -0.04 -1.62
C ILE A 45 -1.72 -0.86 -2.37
N GLU A 46 -1.43 -0.51 -3.61
CA GLU A 46 -0.46 -1.23 -4.45
C GLU A 46 0.45 -0.22 -5.17
N ILE A 47 1.74 -0.52 -5.20
CA ILE A 47 2.75 0.30 -5.87
C ILE A 47 3.17 -0.43 -7.13
N TYR A 48 3.14 0.28 -8.24
CA TYR A 48 3.63 -0.20 -9.53
C TYR A 48 4.87 0.58 -9.95
N GLU A 49 5.86 -0.13 -10.50
CA GLU A 49 6.99 0.45 -11.20
C GLU A 49 6.65 0.63 -12.69
N LEU A 50 6.97 1.81 -13.22
CA LEU A 50 6.89 2.11 -14.64
C LEU A 50 8.18 1.64 -15.32
N VAL A 51 8.05 0.59 -16.13
CA VAL A 51 9.13 -0.01 -16.91
C VAL A 51 9.05 0.51 -18.35
N PRO A 52 10.08 1.24 -18.82
CA PRO A 52 10.14 1.71 -20.20
C PRO A 52 10.16 0.53 -21.17
N THR A 53 9.34 0.62 -22.21
CA THR A 53 9.34 -0.27 -23.38
C THR A 53 9.94 0.48 -24.57
N LYS A 54 10.20 -0.20 -25.70
CA LYS A 54 10.79 0.40 -26.91
C LYS A 54 10.05 1.66 -27.42
N THR A 55 8.75 1.78 -27.14
CA THR A 55 7.89 2.86 -27.65
C THR A 55 7.10 3.61 -26.58
N THR A 56 6.89 3.01 -25.41
CA THR A 56 5.97 3.47 -24.35
C THR A 56 6.43 2.94 -22.98
N CYS A 57 5.55 2.78 -21.99
CA CYS A 57 5.85 2.18 -20.70
C CYS A 57 4.76 1.19 -20.25
N LYS A 58 5.16 0.22 -19.43
CA LYS A 58 4.26 -0.73 -18.75
C LYS A 58 4.40 -0.58 -17.25
N ALA A 59 3.36 -0.90 -16.50
CA ALA A 59 3.38 -0.83 -15.04
C ALA A 59 3.40 -2.25 -14.44
N GLU A 60 4.43 -2.55 -13.63
CA GLU A 60 4.60 -3.85 -12.95
C GLU A 60 4.41 -3.70 -11.44
N PRO A 61 3.61 -4.54 -10.77
CA PRO A 61 3.35 -4.41 -9.34
C PRO A 61 4.58 -4.81 -8.54
N VAL A 62 5.06 -3.91 -7.67
CA VAL A 62 6.26 -4.12 -6.84
C VAL A 62 5.88 -4.46 -5.41
N THR A 63 4.94 -3.70 -4.82
CA THR A 63 4.57 -3.83 -3.42
C THR A 63 3.06 -3.71 -3.25
N ARG A 64 2.50 -4.48 -2.32
CA ARG A 64 1.08 -4.41 -1.95
C ARG A 64 0.94 -4.34 -0.44
N TYR A 65 -0.03 -3.56 0.02
CA TYR A 65 -0.40 -3.43 1.42
C TYR A 65 -1.91 -3.63 1.58
N PRO A 66 -2.37 -4.70 2.24
CA PRO A 66 -3.79 -4.93 2.46
C PRO A 66 -4.34 -3.93 3.49
N THR A 67 -5.49 -3.31 3.19
CA THR A 67 -6.16 -2.35 4.09
C THR A 67 -7.34 -2.97 4.84
N GLY A 68 -7.42 -4.32 4.85
CA GLY A 68 -8.46 -5.07 5.52
C GLY A 68 -9.84 -4.77 4.93
N ASP A 69 -10.76 -4.34 5.78
CA ASP A 69 -12.14 -4.02 5.42
C ASP A 69 -12.31 -2.59 4.86
N CYS A 70 -11.24 -1.79 4.88
CA CYS A 70 -11.27 -0.38 4.53
C CYS A 70 -10.86 -0.18 3.07
N ALA A 71 -11.83 0.13 2.19
CA ALA A 71 -11.52 0.59 0.84
C ALA A 71 -10.98 2.03 0.87
N ILE A 72 -9.83 2.26 0.24
CA ILE A 72 -9.28 3.60 0.12
C ILE A 72 -9.98 4.33 -1.01
N MET A 73 -10.79 5.32 -0.68
CA MET A 73 -11.65 6.05 -1.63
C MET A 73 -10.97 7.30 -2.20
N ASN A 74 -10.08 7.91 -1.42
CA ASN A 74 -9.24 9.00 -1.87
C ASN A 74 -7.90 8.92 -1.13
N SER A 75 -6.86 9.53 -1.70
CA SER A 75 -5.60 9.66 -1.00
C SER A 75 -4.76 10.80 -1.55
N THR A 76 -3.86 11.31 -0.72
CA THR A 76 -2.86 12.31 -1.08
C THR A 76 -1.52 11.95 -0.47
N VAL A 77 -0.45 12.25 -1.21
CA VAL A 77 0.93 11.98 -0.81
C VAL A 77 1.63 13.27 -0.41
N PHE A 78 2.37 13.20 0.69
CA PHE A 78 3.19 14.30 1.18
C PHE A 78 4.65 13.86 1.31
N PHE A 79 5.53 14.54 0.57
CA PHE A 79 6.96 14.25 0.59
C PHE A 79 7.68 15.12 1.62
N HIS A 80 8.40 14.47 2.53
CA HIS A 80 9.25 15.18 3.48
C HIS A 80 10.58 15.54 2.82
N LYS A 81 10.94 16.83 2.80
CA LYS A 81 12.25 17.28 2.31
C LYS A 81 13.37 16.60 3.10
N GLY A 82 14.29 15.95 2.39
CA GLY A 82 15.49 15.33 2.98
C GLY A 82 15.27 13.99 3.71
N ARG A 83 14.07 13.41 3.69
CA ARG A 83 13.81 12.06 4.24
C ARG A 83 13.55 11.04 3.14
N LYS A 84 14.04 9.82 3.32
CA LYS A 84 13.73 8.67 2.45
C LYS A 84 12.34 8.07 2.73
N SER A 85 11.37 8.91 3.11
CA SER A 85 10.03 8.48 3.48
C SER A 85 9.00 9.54 3.07
N PHE A 86 7.82 9.09 2.70
CA PHE A 86 6.67 9.96 2.43
C PHE A 86 5.48 9.54 3.28
N ALA A 87 4.60 10.49 3.56
CA ALA A 87 3.33 10.23 4.22
C ALA A 87 2.23 10.09 3.17
N LEU A 88 1.33 9.13 3.37
CA LEU A 88 0.12 8.96 2.58
C LEU A 88 -1.06 9.18 3.52
N ALA A 89 -1.87 10.20 3.25
CA ALA A 89 -3.17 10.37 3.89
C ALA A 89 -4.21 9.68 3.01
N ALA A 90 -4.90 8.68 3.54
CA ALA A 90 -5.85 7.86 2.81
C ALA A 90 -7.23 7.94 3.46
N GLY A 91 -8.21 8.43 2.73
CA GLY A 91 -9.61 8.44 3.14
C GLY A 91 -10.22 7.05 2.98
N ALA A 92 -10.73 6.51 4.08
CA ALA A 92 -11.46 5.26 4.12
C ALA A 92 -12.73 5.45 4.96
N ASP A 93 -13.89 5.23 4.35
CA ASP A 93 -15.21 5.49 4.95
C ASP A 93 -15.28 6.92 5.56
N GLU A 94 -15.45 7.01 6.89
CA GLU A 94 -15.59 8.26 7.65
C GLU A 94 -14.26 8.72 8.29
N HIS A 95 -13.14 8.08 7.95
CA HIS A 95 -11.85 8.32 8.57
C HIS A 95 -10.76 8.61 7.54
N CYS A 96 -9.75 9.37 7.96
CA CYS A 96 -8.52 9.56 7.20
C CYS A 96 -7.38 8.91 7.98
N GLN A 97 -6.79 7.86 7.40
CA GLN A 97 -5.67 7.15 8.00
C GLN A 97 -4.36 7.61 7.36
N MET A 98 -3.36 7.90 8.20
CA MET A 98 -2.03 8.25 7.74
C MET A 98 -1.12 7.01 7.73
N TYR A 99 -0.43 6.81 6.62
CA TYR A 99 0.60 5.80 6.44
C TYR A 99 1.95 6.49 6.25
N THR A 100 3.01 5.95 6.85
CA THR A 100 4.38 6.38 6.56
C THR A 100 5.05 5.30 5.73
N MET A 101 5.40 5.62 4.49
CA MET A 101 6.06 4.70 3.57
C MET A 101 7.54 5.08 3.48
N ARG A 102 8.41 4.07 3.52
CA ARG A 102 9.87 4.22 3.39
C ARG A 102 10.32 3.61 2.07
N TYR A 103 11.28 4.26 1.42
CA TYR A 103 11.97 3.67 0.27
C TYR A 103 12.99 2.66 0.79
N CYS A 104 12.83 1.41 0.40
CA CYS A 104 13.81 0.35 0.64
C CYS A 104 14.38 -0.07 -0.71
N LEU A 105 15.69 -0.30 -0.77
CA LEU A 105 16.27 -0.98 -1.93
C LEU A 105 15.95 -2.47 -1.81
N LEU A 106 15.77 -3.15 -2.95
CA LEU A 106 15.44 -4.58 -2.99
C LEU A 106 16.44 -5.47 -2.22
N GLU A 107 17.67 -4.99 -2.02
CA GLU A 107 18.71 -5.66 -1.23
C GLU A 107 18.42 -5.61 0.28
N ASP A 108 17.78 -4.53 0.76
CA ASP A 108 17.45 -4.33 2.19
C ASP A 108 16.19 -5.10 2.62
N CYS A 109 15.30 -5.44 1.68
CA CYS A 109 14.01 -6.09 1.99
C CYS A 109 14.10 -7.61 2.24
N ARG A 110 15.26 -8.25 1.98
CA ARG A 110 15.40 -9.71 2.12
C ARG A 110 15.54 -10.19 3.57
N GLU A 111 15.70 -9.27 4.51
CA GLU A 111 15.99 -9.61 5.92
C GLU A 111 14.74 -9.63 6.82
N GLU A 112 13.60 -9.05 6.42
CA GLU A 112 12.42 -8.91 7.29
C GLU A 112 11.33 -9.98 7.14
N ASP A 113 11.36 -10.82 6.09
CA ASP A 113 10.32 -11.86 5.84
C ASP A 113 10.48 -13.14 6.70
N GLY A 114 11.36 -13.12 7.71
CA GLY A 114 11.78 -14.28 8.48
C GLY A 114 11.07 -14.57 9.81
N ASP A 115 10.22 -13.69 10.34
CA ASP A 115 9.76 -13.81 11.73
C ASP A 115 8.27 -13.53 11.96
N THR A 116 7.38 -14.36 11.40
CA THR A 116 5.97 -14.36 11.83
C THR A 116 5.28 -15.73 11.75
N ARG A 117 5.99 -16.80 12.13
CA ARG A 117 5.38 -18.13 12.30
C ARG A 117 5.96 -18.90 13.49
N SER A 118 5.60 -18.51 14.71
CA SER A 118 5.33 -19.44 15.82
C SER A 118 5.11 -18.70 17.14
N GLU A 119 3.88 -18.32 17.50
CA GLU A 119 3.54 -18.04 18.93
C GLU A 119 2.04 -17.88 19.20
N ARG A 120 1.18 -18.75 18.66
CA ARG A 120 -0.23 -18.83 19.10
C ARG A 120 -0.71 -20.25 19.29
N ASP A 121 0.10 -21.05 19.96
CA ASP A 121 -0.39 -22.30 20.52
C ASP A 121 0.37 -22.63 21.80
N ARG A 122 0.03 -21.92 22.89
CA ARG A 122 0.24 -22.37 24.28
C ARG A 122 -0.34 -21.38 25.30
N ARG A 123 -1.24 -21.94 26.12
CA ARG A 123 -1.57 -21.60 27.52
C ARG A 123 -2.79 -20.70 27.74
N GLY A 124 -3.89 -21.40 28.04
CA GLY A 124 -4.89 -20.90 28.97
C GLY A 124 -4.37 -20.80 30.41
N SER A 125 -5.14 -20.06 31.20
CA SER A 125 -5.26 -20.06 32.66
C SER A 125 -4.00 -19.83 33.50
N SER A 126 -3.83 -18.61 34.02
CA SER A 126 -3.87 -18.34 35.47
C SER A 126 -3.53 -16.87 35.79
N THR A 127 -4.30 -16.34 36.73
CA THR A 127 -4.17 -15.13 37.54
C THR A 127 -2.76 -14.54 37.74
N ALA A 128 -2.60 -13.23 37.46
CA ALA A 128 -1.59 -12.40 38.10
C ALA A 128 -1.99 -10.91 38.09
N LEU A 129 -1.85 -10.25 39.24
CA LEU A 129 -2.42 -8.96 39.62
C LEU A 129 -1.81 -7.75 38.89
N ARG A 130 -2.68 -6.81 38.48
CA ARG A 130 -2.32 -5.50 37.91
C ARG A 130 -1.95 -4.52 39.04
N ARG A 131 -0.65 -4.24 39.22
CA ARG A 131 -0.16 -3.23 40.19
C ARG A 131 0.08 -1.88 39.49
N ARG A 132 -0.71 -0.87 39.86
CA ARG A 132 -0.63 0.52 39.37
C ARG A 132 0.55 1.24 40.06
N ARG A 133 1.55 1.70 39.31
CA ARG A 133 2.56 2.64 39.82
C ARG A 133 2.09 4.07 39.60
N ARG A 134 1.97 4.84 40.69
CA ARG A 134 2.00 6.30 40.67
C ARG A 134 3.46 6.73 40.81
N SER A 135 3.86 7.70 40.00
CA SER A 135 4.79 8.77 40.36
C SER A 135 4.24 10.05 39.77
#